data_AF-A0A6N8EHW9-F1
#
_entry.id   AF-A0A6N8EHW9-F1
#
_cell.length_a   1.000
_cell.length_b   1.000
_cell.length_c   1.000
_cell.angle_alpha   90.00
_cell.angle_beta   90.00
_cell.angle_gamma   90.00
#
_symmetry.space_group_name_H-M   'P 1'
#
loop_
_entity.id
_entity.type
_entity.pdbx_description
1 polymer ?
#
loop_
_entity_poly.entity_id
_entity_poly.type
_entity_poly.pdbx_seq_one_letter_code
_entity_poly.pdbx_strand_id
1 'polypeptide(L)' 'MNDRDLVTLFESGDVERLIIRRDNGTGNFGIVAELLDDQGEQHLEPFNDTLDEAWSRVRWMGWHRDIVIQG' A
#
# COMPACT_ATOMS: atom_id res chain seq x y z
N MET A 1 -1.17 9.92 2.57
CA MET A 1 -1.76 9.23 3.73
C MET A 1 -0.62 8.54 4.47
N ASN A 2 -0.65 8.41 5.80
CA ASN A 2 0.40 7.71 6.54
C ASN A 2 -0.01 6.25 6.87
N ASP A 3 0.91 5.45 7.40
CA ASP A 3 0.67 4.03 7.76
C ASP A 3 -0.49 3.82 8.74
N ARG A 4 -0.71 4.75 9.67
CA ARG A 4 -1.72 4.62 10.72
C ARG A 4 -3.14 4.84 10.20
N ASP A 5 -3.29 5.78 9.28
CA ASP A 5 -4.58 6.04 8.60
C ASP A 5 -5.01 4.79 7.82
N LEU A 6 -4.06 4.08 7.20
CA LEU A 6 -4.34 2.89 6.42
C LEU A 6 -4.71 1.68 7.27
N VAL A 7 -4.04 1.48 8.41
CA VAL A 7 -4.46 0.45 9.38
C VAL A 7 -5.92 0.67 9.79
N THR A 8 -6.32 1.93 9.98
CA THR A 8 -7.71 2.27 10.29
C THR A 8 -8.67 1.88 9.15
N LEU A 9 -8.28 2.12 7.90
CA LEU A 9 -9.05 1.70 6.71
C LEU A 9 -9.09 0.18 6.53
N PHE A 10 -8.05 -0.55 6.93
CA PHE A 10 -8.07 -2.02 6.93
C PHE A 10 -9.06 -2.55 7.95
N GLU A 11 -9.05 -1.97 9.15
CA GLU A 11 -9.93 -2.35 10.24
C GLU A 11 -11.40 -2.02 9.96
N SER A 12 -11.67 -0.95 9.19
CA SER A 12 -13.04 -0.65 8.72
C SER A 12 -13.52 -1.63 7.64
N GLY A 13 -12.60 -2.33 6.98
CA GLY A 13 -12.91 -3.29 5.92
C GLY A 13 -13.13 -2.65 4.55
N ASP A 14 -12.78 -1.38 4.38
CA ASP A 14 -13.01 -0.60 3.16
C ASP A 14 -11.91 -0.79 2.10
N VAL A 15 -10.83 -1.50 2.43
CA VAL A 15 -9.73 -1.79 1.50
C VAL A 15 -9.96 -3.13 0.81
N GLU A 16 -9.98 -3.11 -0.52
CA GLU A 16 -10.07 -4.31 -1.36
C GLU A 16 -8.70 -5.00 -1.45
N ARG A 17 -7.67 -4.22 -1.82
CA ARG A 17 -6.32 -4.74 -2.04
C ARG A 17 -5.22 -3.74 -1.74
N LEU A 18 -4.05 -4.29 -1.43
CA LEU A 18 -2.81 -3.54 -1.35
C LEU A 18 -1.92 -3.82 -2.55
N ILE A 19 -1.27 -2.77 -3.01
CA ILE A 19 -0.38 -2.79 -4.15
C ILE A 19 0.96 -2.23 -3.70
N ILE A 20 2.02 -3.04 -3.81
CA ILE A 20 3.38 -2.53 -3.75
C ILE A 20 3.73 -2.11 -5.17
N ARG A 21 3.80 -0.80 -5.41
CA ARG A 21 4.06 -0.24 -6.73
C ARG A 21 5.50 0.24 -6.81
N ARG A 22 6.14 0.05 -7.95
CA ARG A 22 7.44 0.63 -8.27
C ARG A 22 7.26 1.97 -8.97
N ASP A 23 8.01 2.97 -8.55
CA ASP A 23 8.16 4.21 -9.30
C ASP A 23 9.19 4.00 -10.42
N ASN A 24 8.76 4.23 -11.66
CA ASN A 24 9.60 4.00 -12.83
C ASN A 24 10.68 5.08 -13.03
N GLY A 25 10.55 6.24 -12.41
CA GLY A 25 11.55 7.31 -12.49
C GLY A 25 12.75 7.08 -11.56
N THR A 26 12.51 6.55 -10.37
CA THR A 26 13.50 6.40 -9.30
C THR A 26 13.87 4.93 -9.04
N GLY A 27 13.01 4.00 -9.42
CA GLY A 27 13.15 2.56 -9.14
C GLY A 27 12.74 2.17 -7.72
N ASN A 28 12.34 3.13 -6.89
CA ASN A 28 11.87 2.92 -5.52
C ASN A 28 10.45 2.35 -5.49
N PHE A 29 10.03 1.86 -4.33
CA PHE A 29 8.73 1.27 -4.10
C PHE A 29 7.90 2.12 -3.13
N GLY A 30 6.59 1.99 -3.25
CA GLY A 30 5.60 2.61 -2.37
C GLY A 30 4.36 1.72 -2.23
N ILE A 31 3.51 2.04 -1.27
CA ILE A 31 2.29 1.28 -0.97
C ILE A 31 1.08 2.09 -1.43
N VAL A 32 0.21 1.43 -2.20
CA VAL A 32 -1.06 1.96 -2.68
C VAL A 32 -2.18 1.04 -2.16
N ALA A 33 -3.22 1.62 -1.59
CA ALA A 33 -4.42 0.91 -1.18
C ALA A 33 -5.55 1.19 -2.17
N GLU A 34 -6.18 0.14 -2.67
CA GLU A 34 -7.39 0.25 -3.48
C GLU A 34 -8.60 0.07 -2.57
N LEU A 35 -9.47 1.08 -2.54
CA LEU A 35 -10.69 1.05 -1.74
C LEU A 35 -11.82 0.33 -2.47
N LEU A 36 -12.74 -0.25 -1.70
CA LEU A 36 -13.99 -0.87 -2.18
C LEU A 36 -15.04 0.17 -2.63
N ASP A 37 -14.78 1.46 -2.42
CA ASP A 37 -15.68 2.54 -2.79
C ASP A 37 -15.34 3.16 -4.16
N ASP A 38 -16.21 4.05 -4.64
CA ASP A 38 -16.04 4.72 -5.93
C ASP A 38 -14.83 5.69 -5.97
N GLN A 39 -14.04 5.82 -4.90
CA GLN A 39 -12.90 6.74 -4.84
C GLN A 39 -11.61 6.15 -5.44
N GLY A 40 -11.51 4.83 -5.58
CA GLY A 40 -10.38 4.16 -6.24
C GLY A 40 -9.08 4.11 -5.40
N GLU A 41 -7.93 4.07 -6.10
CA GLU A 41 -6.60 3.89 -5.49
C GLU A 41 -6.12 5.12 -4.68
N GLN A 42 -5.60 4.89 -3.46
CA GLN A 42 -4.99 5.89 -2.59
C GLN A 42 -3.54 5.55 -2.25
N HIS A 43 -2.68 6.57 -2.12
CA HIS A 43 -1.21 6.40 -1.97
C HIS A 43 -0.69 6.80 -0.58
N LEU A 44 0.32 6.07 -0.09
CA LEU A 44 0.69 6.06 1.33
C LEU A 44 2.05 6.64 1.75
N GLU A 45 2.60 7.61 1.01
CA GLU A 45 3.91 8.29 1.21
C GLU A 45 4.85 8.06 0.01
N PRO A 46 5.89 8.89 -0.23
CA PRO A 46 6.58 8.86 -1.52
C PRO A 46 7.26 7.51 -1.77
N PHE A 47 7.49 7.22 -3.04
CA PHE A 47 8.26 6.05 -3.47
C PHE A 47 9.72 6.25 -3.09
N ASN A 48 10.08 5.87 -1.87
CA ASN A 48 11.44 5.95 -1.32
C ASN A 48 11.87 4.65 -0.65
N ASP A 49 11.02 3.62 -0.65
CA ASP A 49 11.33 2.33 -0.07
C ASP A 49 12.06 1.42 -1.08
N THR A 50 12.89 0.52 -0.57
CA THR A 50 13.22 -0.72 -1.25
C THR A 50 12.02 -1.68 -1.24
N LEU A 51 12.05 -2.72 -2.06
CA LEU A 51 10.99 -3.73 -2.08
C LEU A 51 10.83 -4.41 -0.70
N ASP A 52 11.94 -4.70 -0.02
CA ASP A 52 11.93 -5.36 1.30
C ASP A 52 11.35 -4.45 2.41
N GLU A 53 11.61 -3.15 2.34
CA GLU A 53 11.01 -2.16 3.25
C GLU A 53 9.51 -2.05 3.04
N ALA A 54 9.05 -1.97 1.79
CA ALA A 54 7.63 -1.98 1.46
C ALA A 54 6.93 -3.26 1.97
N TRP A 55 7.56 -4.43 1.80
CA TRP A 55 7.05 -5.69 2.36
C TRP A 55 7.01 -5.72 3.89
N SER A 56 8.01 -5.12 4.54
CA SER A 56 8.07 -5.05 6.00
C SER A 56 6.96 -4.17 6.56
N ARG A 57 6.66 -3.05 5.91
CA ARG A 57 5.53 -2.17 6.24
C ARG A 57 4.20 -2.89 6.09
N VAL A 58 3.95 -3.56 4.96
CA VAL A 58 2.69 -4.31 4.74
C VAL A 58 2.46 -5.37 5.83
N ARG A 59 3.53 -6.08 6.23
CA ARG A 59 3.45 -7.06 7.33
C ARG A 59 3.21 -6.41 8.69
N TRP A 60 3.88 -5.29 8.96
CA TRP A 60 3.68 -4.54 10.21
C TRP A 60 2.23 -4.05 10.34
N MET A 61 1.61 -3.62 9.24
CA MET A 61 0.21 -3.20 9.23
C MET A 61 -0.79 -4.35 9.43
N GLY A 62 -0.33 -5.61 9.49
CA GLY A 62 -1.21 -6.76 9.65
C GLY A 62 -2.11 -7.00 8.44
N TRP A 63 -1.63 -6.69 7.23
CA TRP A 63 -2.34 -7.09 6.02
C TRP A 63 -1.93 -8.51 5.62
N HIS A 64 -2.94 -9.36 5.40
CA HIS A 64 -2.75 -10.78 5.12
C HIS A 64 -3.42 -11.23 3.81
N ARG A 65 -4.10 -10.30 3.11
CA ARG A 65 -4.84 -10.58 1.86
C ARG A 65 -3.95 -10.28 0.65
N ASP A 66 -4.54 -10.33 -0.55
CA ASP A 66 -3.84 -10.17 -1.82
C ASP A 66 -2.94 -8.92 -1.82
N ILE A 67 -1.67 -9.14 -2.16
CA ILE A 67 -0.65 -8.09 -2.35
C ILE A 67 -0.20 -8.21 -3.80
N VAL A 68 -0.46 -7.16 -4.58
CA VAL A 68 -0.07 -7.09 -5.99
C VAL A 68 1.22 -6.28 -6.11
N ILE A 69 2.24 -6.83 -6.77
CA ILE A 69 3.42 -6.05 -7.15
C ILE A 69 3.22 -5.52 -8.56
N GLN A 70 3.29 -4.20 -8.74
CA GLN A 70 3.20 -3.54 -10.05
C GLN A 70 4.51 -2.80 -10.35
N GLY A 71 5.04 -3.02 -11.56
CA GLY A 71 6.22 -2.35 -12.10
C GLY A 71 5.85 -1.39 -13.21
#